data_AF-A0A6J4IPY0-F1
#
_entry.id   AF-A0A6J4IPY0-F1
#
_cell.length_a   1.000
_cell.length_b   1.000
_cell.length_c   1.000
_cell.angle_alpha   90.00
_cell.angle_beta   90.00
_cell.angle_gamma   90.00
#
_symmetry.space_group_name_H-M   'P 1'
#
loop_
_entity.id
_entity.type
_entity.pdbx_description
1 polymer ?
#
loop_
_entity_poly.entity_id
_entity_poly.type
_entity_poly.pdbx_seq_one_letter_code
_entity_poly.pdbx_strand_id
1 'polypeptide(L)'
;MCEGLRQVREAVGRYAAVFDACLLSTEQATGAVAEAAAIEKIAATLKGLAAARAASRGAWKGAGDRSAAHHLARTTGTSVSQASEAIETARRL
;
A
#
# COMPACT_ATOMS: atom_id res chain seq x y z
N MET A 1 -0.28 -16.30 -3.99
CA MET A 1 0.15 -14.89 -4.17
C MET A 1 -0.26 -14.00 -3.00
N CYS A 2 -1.55 -13.87 -2.67
CA CYS A 2 -1.97 -13.01 -1.54
C CYS A 2 -1.53 -13.49 -0.16
N GLU A 3 -1.25 -14.78 0.01
CA GLU A 3 -0.77 -15.35 1.28
C GLU A 3 0.58 -14.78 1.73
N GLY A 4 1.54 -14.63 0.82
CA GLY A 4 2.83 -13.99 1.12
C GLY A 4 2.66 -12.53 1.55
N LEU A 5 1.78 -11.78 0.87
CA LEU A 5 1.48 -10.39 1.25
C LEU A 5 0.81 -10.31 2.64
N ARG A 6 -0.04 -11.28 2.98
CA ARG A 6 -0.65 -11.39 4.31
C ARG A 6 0.41 -11.65 5.38
N GLN A 7 1.35 -12.55 5.14
CA GLN A 7 2.44 -12.85 6.07
C GLN A 7 3.34 -11.63 6.31
N VAL A 8 3.69 -10.88 5.25
CA VAL A 8 4.44 -9.62 5.37
C VAL A 8 3.69 -8.61 6.23
N ARG A 9 2.40 -8.38 5.94
CA ARG A 9 1.55 -7.47 6.73
C ARG A 9 1.53 -7.87 8.21
N GLU A 10 1.39 -9.16 8.51
CA GLU A 10 1.36 -9.66 9.88
C GLU A 10 2.71 -9.51 10.59
N ALA A 11 3.83 -9.73 9.88
CA ALA A 11 5.16 -9.53 10.45
C ALA A 11 5.41 -8.07 10.82
N VAL A 12 5.10 -7.14 9.91
CA VAL A 12 5.20 -5.69 10.16
C VAL A 12 4.26 -5.28 11.31
N GLY A 13 3.02 -5.77 11.31
CA GLY A 13 2.06 -5.48 12.38
C GLY A 13 2.50 -5.98 13.75
N ARG A 14 3.07 -7.20 13.84
CA ARG A 14 3.63 -7.72 15.09
C ARG A 14 4.81 -6.89 15.59
N TYR A 15 5.71 -6.47 14.70
CA TYR A 15 6.83 -5.62 15.08
C TYR A 15 6.35 -4.24 15.56
N ALA A 16 5.42 -3.62 14.83
CA ALA A 16 4.85 -2.33 15.22
C ALA A 16 4.15 -2.37 16.59
N ALA A 17 3.50 -3.49 16.94
CA ALA A 17 2.82 -3.65 18.23
C ALA A 17 3.78 -3.66 19.44
N VAL A 18 5.06 -3.97 19.23
CA VAL A 18 6.09 -3.98 20.29
C VAL A 18 7.13 -2.88 20.11
N PHE A 19 6.93 -1.99 19.13
CA PHE A 19 7.88 -0.93 18.80
C PHE A 19 7.76 0.23 19.80
N ASP A 20 8.80 0.42 20.62
CA ASP A 20 8.90 1.52 21.57
C ASP A 20 9.92 2.56 21.10
N ALA A 21 9.41 3.69 20.60
CA ALA A 21 10.23 4.79 20.10
C ALA A 21 11.07 5.46 21.20
N CYS A 22 10.69 5.34 22.48
CA CYS A 22 11.45 5.90 23.59
C CYS A 22 12.78 5.18 23.84
N LEU A 23 12.96 3.97 23.28
CA LEU A 23 14.19 3.18 23.40
C LEU A 23 15.24 3.49 22.32
N LEU A 24 14.91 4.35 21.34
CA LEU A 24 15.79 4.64 20.21
C LEU A 24 16.74 5.81 20.51
N SER A 25 18.00 5.67 20.11
CA SER A 25 18.90 6.82 19.92
C SER A 25 18.43 7.68 18.74
N THR A 26 18.96 8.90 18.63
CA THR A 26 18.66 9.80 17.50
C THR A 26 19.03 9.17 16.16
N GLU A 27 20.18 8.50 16.06
CA GLU A 27 20.59 7.80 14.84
C GLU A 27 19.65 6.65 14.51
N GLN A 28 19.26 5.86 15.53
CA GLN A 28 18.34 4.74 15.37
C GLN A 28 16.95 5.19 14.93
N ALA A 29 16.44 6.30 15.49
CA ALA A 29 15.16 6.88 15.09
C ALA A 29 15.18 7.33 13.63
N THR A 30 16.27 7.96 13.18
CA THR A 30 16.44 8.37 11.78
C THR A 30 16.50 7.15 10.84
N GLY A 31 17.22 6.10 11.24
CA GLY A 31 17.26 4.84 10.51
C GLY A 31 15.89 4.15 10.43
N ALA A 32 15.14 4.14 11.54
CA ALA A 32 13.80 3.55 11.59
C ALA A 32 12.82 4.24 10.63
N VAL A 33 12.89 5.57 10.51
CA VAL A 33 12.10 6.33 9.53
C VAL A 33 12.46 5.93 8.10
N ALA A 34 13.75 5.80 7.79
CA ALA A 34 14.20 5.40 6.45
C ALA A 34 13.72 3.99 6.07
N GLU A 35 13.83 3.03 6.99
CA GLU A 35 13.35 1.66 6.78
C GLU A 35 11.83 1.59 6.64
N ALA A 36 11.08 2.29 7.51
CA ALA A 36 9.63 2.36 7.41
C ALA A 36 9.19 2.96 6.06
N ALA A 37 9.83 4.04 5.61
CA ALA A 37 9.55 4.65 4.31
C ALA A 37 9.87 3.71 3.14
N ALA A 38 10.90 2.87 3.24
CA ALA A 38 11.19 1.86 2.23
C ALA A 38 10.08 0.79 2.18
N ILE A 39 9.63 0.31 3.33
CA ILE A 39 8.51 -0.64 3.44
C ILE A 39 7.24 -0.06 2.84
N GLU A 40 6.91 1.20 3.15
CA GLU A 40 5.76 1.91 2.58
C GLU A 40 5.83 1.97 1.06
N LYS A 41 6.99 2.32 0.49
CA LYS A 41 7.18 2.40 -0.97
C LYS A 41 7.02 1.03 -1.64
N ILE A 42 7.59 -0.03 -1.05
CA ILE A 42 7.44 -1.39 -1.55
C ILE A 42 5.96 -1.80 -1.54
N ALA A 43 5.26 -1.57 -0.41
CA ALA A 43 3.84 -1.87 -0.29
C ALA A 43 2.99 -1.05 -1.27
N ALA A 44 3.32 0.23 -1.48
CA ALA A 44 2.64 1.10 -2.43
C ALA A 44 2.80 0.59 -3.88
N THR A 45 3.99 0.13 -4.27
CA THR A 45 4.24 -0.49 -5.59
C THR A 45 3.38 -1.74 -5.78
N LEU A 46 3.38 -2.65 -4.79
CA LEU A 46 2.56 -3.87 -4.84
C LEU A 46 1.07 -3.56 -4.95
N LYS A 47 0.58 -2.59 -4.17
CA LYS A 47 -0.81 -2.09 -4.23
C LYS A 47 -1.13 -1.53 -5.61
N GLY A 48 -0.25 -0.71 -6.19
CA GLY A 48 -0.43 -0.12 -7.51
C GLY A 48 -0.54 -1.19 -8.61
N LEU A 49 0.37 -2.16 -8.64
CA LEU A 49 0.36 -3.25 -9.62
C LEU A 49 -0.92 -4.10 -9.51
N ALA A 50 -1.33 -4.45 -8.28
CA ALA A 50 -2.57 -5.19 -8.04
C ALA A 50 -3.81 -4.37 -8.47
N ALA A 51 -3.82 -3.07 -8.20
CA ALA A 51 -4.91 -2.17 -8.60
C ALA A 51 -5.00 -2.02 -10.12
N ALA A 52 -3.87 -1.83 -10.82
CA ALA A 52 -3.82 -1.79 -12.27
C ALA A 52 -4.32 -3.11 -12.89
N ARG A 53 -3.95 -4.25 -12.28
CA ARG A 53 -4.45 -5.55 -12.71
C ARG A 53 -5.96 -5.68 -12.51
N ALA A 54 -6.50 -5.33 -11.34
CA ALA A 54 -7.94 -5.35 -11.08
C ALA A 54 -8.71 -4.40 -12.01
N ALA A 55 -8.14 -3.22 -12.31
CA ALA A 55 -8.70 -2.26 -13.25
C ALA A 55 -8.79 -2.84 -14.67
N SER A 56 -7.73 -3.51 -15.15
CA SER A 56 -7.70 -4.18 -16.46
C SER A 56 -8.76 -5.29 -16.61
N ARG A 57 -9.17 -5.89 -15.49
CA ARG A 57 -10.19 -6.95 -15.44
C ARG A 57 -11.59 -6.42 -15.13
N GLY A 58 -11.76 -5.10 -15.02
CA GLY A 58 -13.07 -4.49 -14.80
C GLY A 58 -13.66 -4.74 -13.42
N ALA A 59 -12.85 -5.04 -12.39
CA ALA A 59 -13.34 -5.35 -11.03
C ALA A 59 -14.29 -4.27 -10.46
N TRP A 60 -14.04 -3.00 -10.80
CA TRP A 60 -14.87 -1.86 -10.43
C TRP A 60 -16.31 -1.94 -10.95
N LYS A 61 -16.53 -2.56 -12.12
CA LYS A 61 -17.88 -2.75 -12.67
C LYS A 61 -18.71 -3.69 -11.82
N GLY A 62 -18.12 -4.82 -11.43
CA GLY A 62 -18.78 -5.81 -10.55
C GLY A 62 -19.08 -5.26 -9.16
N ALA A 63 -18.28 -4.28 -8.70
CA ALA A 63 -18.48 -3.59 -7.44
C ALA A 63 -19.43 -2.38 -7.52
N GLY A 64 -19.91 -2.01 -8.72
CA GLY A 64 -20.80 -0.87 -8.94
C GLY A 64 -20.15 0.52 -8.84
N ASP A 65 -18.81 0.59 -8.83
CA ASP A 65 -18.09 1.87 -8.77
C ASP A 65 -18.05 2.57 -10.14
N ARG A 66 -17.98 3.90 -10.15
CA ARG A 66 -17.92 4.69 -11.41
C ARG A 66 -16.62 4.52 -12.20
N SER A 67 -15.53 4.13 -11.55
CA SER A 67 -14.24 3.86 -12.21
C SER A 67 -13.31 3.04 -11.31
N ALA A 68 -12.21 2.53 -11.89
CA ALA A 68 -11.17 1.83 -11.14
C ALA A 68 -10.56 2.67 -10.00
N ALA A 69 -10.41 3.98 -10.22
CA ALA A 69 -9.91 4.89 -9.19
C ALA A 69 -10.88 5.04 -8.01
N HIS A 70 -12.21 5.02 -8.27
CA HIS A 70 -13.22 5.07 -7.20
C HIS A 70 -13.23 3.79 -6.39
N HIS A 71 -13.16 2.65 -7.07
CA HIS A 71 -13.04 1.35 -6.42
C HIS A 71 -11.80 1.29 -5.53
N LEU A 72 -10.63 1.71 -6.04
CA LEU A 72 -9.39 1.72 -5.25
C LEU A 72 -9.48 2.68 -4.07
N ALA A 73 -9.90 3.93 -4.30
CA ALA A 73 -10.07 4.94 -3.25
C ALA A 73 -10.97 4.45 -2.11
N ARG A 74 -12.12 3.87 -2.45
CA ARG A 74 -13.05 3.26 -1.48
C ARG A 74 -12.42 2.09 -0.73
N THR A 75 -11.68 1.23 -1.42
CA THR A 75 -11.04 0.04 -0.82
C THR A 75 -9.90 0.42 0.13
N THR A 76 -9.15 1.47 -0.18
CA THR A 76 -7.94 1.83 0.57
C THR A 76 -8.09 3.05 1.47
N GLY A 77 -9.27 3.69 1.50
CA GLY A 77 -9.53 4.89 2.29
C GLY A 77 -8.71 6.11 1.85
N THR A 78 -8.30 6.17 0.58
CA THR A 78 -7.52 7.29 0.02
C THR A 78 -8.38 8.16 -0.89
N SER A 79 -7.89 9.34 -1.29
CA SER A 79 -8.62 10.15 -2.27
C SER A 79 -8.63 9.50 -3.66
N VAL A 80 -9.60 9.88 -4.48
CA VAL A 80 -9.70 9.43 -5.89
C VAL A 80 -8.51 9.90 -6.71
N SER A 81 -7.98 11.10 -6.43
CA SER A 81 -6.77 11.62 -7.10
C SER A 81 -5.56 10.75 -6.79
N GLN A 82 -5.30 10.46 -5.51
CA GLN A 82 -4.23 9.55 -5.09
C GLN A 82 -4.38 8.15 -5.69
N ALA A 83 -5.61 7.63 -5.75
CA ALA A 83 -5.89 6.34 -6.35
C ALA A 83 -5.63 6.34 -7.87
N SER A 84 -5.98 7.42 -8.56
CA SER A 84 -5.73 7.58 -10.00
C SER A 84 -4.24 7.64 -10.29
N GLU A 85 -3.48 8.46 -9.54
CA GLU A 85 -2.03 8.54 -9.64
C GLU A 85 -1.36 7.18 -9.40
N ALA A 86 -1.79 6.44 -8.37
CA ALA A 86 -1.23 5.12 -8.07
C ALA A 86 -1.45 4.11 -9.22
N ILE A 87 -2.62 4.12 -9.86
CA ILE A 87 -2.91 3.25 -11.01
C ILE A 87 -2.09 3.65 -12.23
N GLU A 88 -1.98 4.95 -12.51
CA GLU A 88 -1.23 5.45 -13.67
C GLU A 88 0.28 5.20 -13.52
N THR A 89 0.84 5.45 -12.34
CA THR A 89 2.24 5.11 -12.04
C THR A 89 2.48 3.62 -12.23
N ALA A 90 1.60 2.76 -11.70
CA ALA A 90 1.76 1.32 -11.79
C ALA A 90 1.66 0.77 -13.22
N ARG A 91 0.95 1.44 -14.14
CA ARG A 91 0.91 1.06 -15.56
C ARG A 91 2.20 1.39 -16.32
N ARG A 92 3.04 2.27 -15.77
CA ARG A 92 4.30 2.72 -16.36
C ARG A 92 5.52 1.97 -15.84
N LEU A 93 5.33 1.10 -14.85
CA LEU A 93 6.32 0.15 -14.33
C LEU A 93 6.27 -1.15 -15.14
#